data_AF-A0A482XJH8-F1
#
_entry.id   AF-A0A482XJH8-F1
#
_cell.length_a   1.000
_cell.length_b   1.000
_cell.length_c   1.000
_cell.angle_alpha   90.00
_cell.angle_beta   90.00
_cell.angle_gamma   90.00
#
_symmetry.space_group_name_H-M   'P 1'
#
loop_
_entity.id
_entity.type
_entity.pdbx_description
1 polymer ?
#
loop_
_entity_poly.entity_id
_entity_poly.type
_entity_poly.pdbx_seq_one_letter_code
_entity_poly.pdbx_strand_id
1 'polypeptide(L)'
;MSCRRIIEMGHDSIMNALIRADGIQQMKNSYLTCLIINCSEPDDPEEISESLWKTYDSPHTHALMGCLKEFHGHRITSFDYPRFSGLDQYWSSRCSIGNAKSNSEEELPARLSVYQMYYSLMLNENRIYNNNNSNNINDNRIYDNIVHLYKFPGCYIELNKPNLDCKYTIRSTLMHELNNMYRNTGITKLILRDRELQTLDYSFDEINITEIELLDLYKPSCLSKLENCNIAGVSTFCSEGCINKLSSLKFFALSFKLAIRNDFNRFLRVGVTKNIAYLDLNSNFLNFRHIKCLTEVLKDSNVISLNLSFNCFDSSCAKLLAEVLPYTTITYIDLHRNSIGHEGYTYLMDVIERTDVCWLSLSENGIEKDLTEEVDLSFHIVPRNNTPSTFQMRFLFKELVALNNSNDEFEFVIPREDIPINLHHYTSLIQYLLDAPFSNIHIYDIFYIINKMHDIHVMNKINAFISGIEQKFIAFFENHIKELVLRFRDDSFVDLVREFENLNFSNFVRSSLYHRVLFYVNKARTILHPFIYRMMHKYQITLFNDILEPNKKKDIISFFEKHSDFDDVQQLIDLLKS
;
A
#
# COMPACT_ATOMS: atom_id res chain seq x y z
N MET A 1 -21.97 26.38 -46.47
CA MET A 1 -23.25 26.64 -45.78
C MET A 1 -23.49 25.57 -44.72
N SER A 2 -22.55 25.39 -43.77
CA SER A 2 -22.64 24.32 -42.75
C SER A 2 -22.04 24.70 -41.37
N CYS A 3 -21.76 25.98 -41.10
CA CYS A 3 -21.26 26.45 -39.78
C CYS A 3 -22.35 27.08 -38.89
N ARG A 4 -23.64 26.95 -39.24
CA ARG A 4 -24.75 27.57 -38.49
C ARG A 4 -25.52 26.62 -37.55
N ARG A 5 -25.05 25.39 -37.34
CA ARG A 5 -25.78 24.38 -36.53
C ARG A 5 -25.15 24.00 -35.19
N ILE A 6 -24.05 24.63 -34.78
CA ILE A 6 -23.43 24.37 -33.46
C ILE A 6 -24.03 25.26 -32.36
N ILE A 7 -24.74 26.34 -32.72
CA ILE A 7 -25.28 27.32 -31.77
C ILE A 7 -26.60 26.86 -31.09
N GLU A 8 -27.16 25.69 -31.45
CA GLU A 8 -28.43 25.19 -30.88
C GLU A 8 -28.29 23.88 -30.06
N MET A 9 -27.09 23.50 -29.65
CA MET A 9 -26.89 22.30 -28.81
C MET A 9 -26.84 22.71 -27.34
N GLY A 10 -27.97 22.53 -26.63
CA GLY A 10 -28.06 22.72 -25.19
C GLY A 10 -27.04 21.87 -24.41
N HIS A 11 -26.70 22.33 -23.20
CA HIS A 11 -25.61 21.87 -22.33
C HIS A 11 -25.41 20.34 -22.26
N ASP A 12 -26.49 19.55 -22.32
CA ASP A 12 -26.46 18.07 -22.28
C ASP A 12 -25.87 17.42 -23.54
N SER A 13 -25.88 18.11 -24.69
CA SER A 13 -25.36 17.59 -25.96
C SER A 13 -23.86 17.79 -26.11
N ILE A 14 -23.27 18.78 -25.42
CA ILE A 14 -21.82 19.01 -25.39
C ILE A 14 -21.13 17.98 -24.48
N MET A 15 -21.71 17.68 -23.31
CA MET A 15 -21.23 16.59 -22.43
C MET A 15 -21.28 15.22 -23.13
N ASN A 16 -22.33 14.93 -23.88
CA ASN A 16 -22.46 13.68 -24.63
C ASN A 16 -21.56 13.58 -25.88
N ALA A 17 -21.03 14.70 -26.36
CA ALA A 17 -20.03 14.73 -27.43
C ALA A 17 -18.61 14.53 -26.87
N LEU A 18 -18.31 15.09 -25.70
CA LEU A 18 -17.04 14.88 -24.98
C LEU A 18 -16.89 13.44 -24.49
N ILE A 19 -17.98 12.77 -24.10
CA ILE A 19 -17.98 11.35 -23.72
C ILE A 19 -17.75 10.41 -24.92
N ARG A 20 -18.04 10.85 -26.16
CA ARG A 20 -17.93 10.01 -27.37
C ARG A 20 -16.61 10.11 -28.13
N ALA A 21 -15.75 11.08 -27.80
CA ALA A 21 -14.43 11.22 -28.40
C ALA A 21 -13.39 10.36 -27.65
N ASP A 22 -13.43 9.04 -27.86
CA ASP A 22 -12.39 8.11 -27.41
C ASP A 22 -11.07 8.43 -28.11
N GLY A 23 -10.17 9.14 -27.43
CA GLY A 23 -8.87 9.47 -28.03
C GLY A 23 -7.95 10.44 -27.31
N ILE A 24 -8.19 10.84 -26.05
CA ILE A 24 -7.19 11.56 -25.24
C ILE A 24 -7.31 11.10 -23.78
N GLN A 25 -6.74 9.93 -23.46
CA GLN A 25 -6.72 9.38 -22.10
C GLN A 25 -5.35 9.56 -21.42
N GLN A 26 -4.61 10.60 -21.81
CA GLN A 26 -3.33 10.98 -21.21
C GLN A 26 -3.21 12.48 -20.83
N MET A 27 -4.33 13.20 -20.72
CA MET A 27 -4.36 14.47 -19.99
C MET A 27 -5.38 14.36 -18.86
N LYS A 28 -4.84 14.14 -17.65
CA LYS A 28 -5.61 14.11 -16.41
C LYS A 28 -6.46 15.38 -16.25
N ASN A 29 -7.72 15.16 -15.88
CA ASN A 29 -8.61 16.11 -15.23
C ASN A 29 -7.86 16.91 -14.14
N SER A 30 -7.73 18.22 -14.34
CA SER A 30 -7.58 19.26 -13.29
C SER A 30 -7.33 20.65 -13.87
N TYR A 31 -6.81 20.78 -15.10
CA TYR A 31 -6.46 22.10 -15.65
C TYR A 31 -7.53 22.74 -16.55
N LEU A 32 -8.35 21.97 -17.26
CA LEU A 32 -9.32 22.56 -18.21
C LEU A 32 -10.61 23.06 -17.55
N THR A 33 -11.02 22.46 -16.43
CA THR A 33 -12.34 22.74 -15.83
C THR A 33 -12.35 24.03 -14.99
N CYS A 34 -11.20 24.46 -14.43
CA CYS A 34 -11.08 25.76 -13.78
C CYS A 34 -11.03 26.93 -14.78
N LEU A 35 -10.59 26.69 -16.02
CA LEU A 35 -10.50 27.72 -17.06
C LEU A 35 -11.87 28.11 -17.65
N ILE A 36 -12.88 27.23 -17.53
CA ILE A 36 -14.21 27.48 -18.09
C ILE A 36 -15.12 28.29 -17.16
N ILE A 37 -14.79 28.42 -15.86
CA ILE A 37 -15.67 29.08 -14.87
C ILE A 37 -15.32 30.57 -14.65
N ASN A 38 -14.14 31.05 -15.05
CA ASN A 38 -13.68 32.41 -14.70
C ASN A 38 -13.43 33.39 -15.86
N CYS A 39 -13.75 33.05 -17.11
CA CYS A 39 -13.68 34.05 -18.19
C CYS A 39 -15.06 34.66 -18.42
N SER A 40 -15.29 35.85 -17.84
CA SER A 40 -16.25 36.80 -18.41
C SER A 40 -15.79 37.12 -19.83
N GLU A 41 -16.72 37.06 -20.78
CA GLU A 41 -16.50 37.15 -22.24
C GLU A 41 -15.45 38.20 -22.64
N PRO A 42 -14.35 37.79 -23.31
CA PRO A 42 -13.51 38.70 -24.09
C PRO A 42 -13.82 38.54 -25.58
N ASP A 43 -13.96 39.68 -26.26
CA ASP A 43 -14.42 39.82 -27.66
C ASP A 43 -13.35 39.47 -28.73
N ASP A 44 -12.15 38.99 -28.38
CA ASP A 44 -11.09 38.76 -29.38
C ASP A 44 -10.22 37.49 -29.14
N PRO A 45 -10.20 36.50 -30.06
CA PRO A 45 -9.47 35.24 -29.91
C PRO A 45 -7.93 35.34 -29.93
N GLU A 46 -7.33 36.43 -30.41
CA GLU A 46 -5.87 36.53 -30.56
C GLU A 46 -5.13 36.83 -29.24
N GLU A 47 -5.79 37.45 -28.26
CA GLU A 47 -5.20 37.86 -26.98
C GLU A 47 -4.92 36.67 -26.01
N ILE A 48 -5.65 35.56 -26.20
CA ILE A 48 -5.44 34.30 -25.45
C ILE A 48 -4.08 33.67 -25.81
N SER A 49 -3.63 33.86 -27.06
CA SER A 49 -2.42 33.20 -27.55
C SER A 49 -1.13 33.81 -26.96
N GLU A 50 -1.05 35.13 -26.80
CA GLU A 50 0.14 35.79 -26.25
C GLU A 50 0.27 35.64 -24.73
N SER A 51 -0.84 35.56 -23.98
CA SER A 51 -0.82 35.32 -22.53
C SER A 51 -0.37 33.90 -22.17
N LEU A 52 -0.71 32.90 -23.00
CA LEU A 52 -0.24 31.52 -22.81
C LEU A 52 1.24 31.36 -23.15
N TRP A 53 1.75 32.14 -24.12
CA TRP A 53 3.15 32.10 -24.56
C TRP A 53 4.15 32.57 -23.50
N LYS A 54 3.81 33.56 -22.65
CA LYS A 54 4.75 34.12 -21.68
C LYS A 54 4.88 33.34 -20.36
N THR A 55 4.02 32.36 -20.10
CA THR A 55 3.90 31.77 -18.75
C THR A 55 4.55 30.38 -18.63
N TYR A 56 4.92 29.70 -19.73
CA TYR A 56 5.41 28.32 -19.68
C TYR A 56 6.50 28.02 -20.73
N ASP A 57 7.75 28.32 -20.39
CA ASP A 57 8.93 27.81 -21.12
C ASP A 57 9.41 26.51 -20.46
N SER A 58 8.96 25.36 -20.97
CA SER A 58 9.48 24.04 -20.57
C SER A 58 9.65 23.11 -21.78
N PRO A 59 10.56 22.12 -21.71
CA PRO A 59 10.87 21.23 -22.84
C PRO A 59 9.67 20.41 -23.35
N HIS A 60 8.63 20.23 -22.55
CA HIS A 60 7.46 19.42 -22.89
C HIS A 60 6.52 20.14 -23.87
N THR A 61 6.51 21.49 -23.86
CA THR A 61 5.66 22.31 -24.73
C THR A 61 6.11 22.24 -26.20
N HIS A 62 7.41 22.04 -26.44
CA HIS A 62 7.98 21.92 -27.80
C HIS A 62 7.70 20.55 -28.45
N ALA A 63 7.61 19.47 -27.66
CA ALA A 63 7.33 18.12 -28.16
C ALA A 63 5.86 17.96 -28.62
N LEU A 64 4.91 18.58 -27.90
CA LEU A 64 3.48 18.53 -28.24
C LEU A 64 3.18 19.27 -29.56
N MET A 65 3.88 20.38 -29.82
CA MET A 65 3.66 21.23 -31.00
C MET A 65 4.23 20.62 -32.29
N GLY A 66 5.21 19.72 -32.19
CA GLY A 66 5.71 18.94 -33.32
C GLY A 66 4.68 17.97 -33.88
N CYS A 67 3.92 17.30 -33.00
CA CYS A 67 2.87 16.35 -33.40
C CYS A 67 1.62 17.02 -34.00
N LEU A 68 1.29 18.24 -33.55
CA LEU A 68 0.11 18.97 -34.06
C LEU A 68 0.30 19.54 -35.48
N LYS A 69 1.54 19.78 -35.92
CA LYS A 69 1.82 20.25 -37.30
C LYS A 69 1.63 19.18 -38.37
N GLU A 70 1.76 17.90 -38.05
CA GLU A 70 1.58 16.81 -39.03
C GLU A 70 0.09 16.46 -39.28
N PHE A 71 -0.82 16.82 -38.36
CA PHE A 71 -2.24 16.46 -38.49
C PHE A 71 -3.09 17.45 -39.32
N HIS A 72 -2.59 18.63 -39.65
CA HIS A 72 -3.35 19.64 -40.42
C HIS A 72 -3.44 19.38 -41.94
N GLY A 73 -2.88 18.26 -42.45
CA GLY A 73 -2.73 18.01 -43.89
C GLY A 73 -3.84 17.24 -44.61
N HIS A 74 -4.79 16.60 -43.91
CA HIS A 74 -5.75 15.69 -44.59
C HIS A 74 -7.23 16.03 -44.30
N ARG A 75 -7.91 16.56 -45.32
CA ARG A 75 -9.38 16.61 -45.41
C ARG A 75 -9.91 15.20 -45.68
N ILE A 76 -10.74 14.66 -44.79
CA ILE A 76 -11.53 13.45 -45.06
C ILE A 76 -12.98 13.87 -45.27
N THR A 77 -13.41 13.80 -46.53
CA THR A 77 -14.82 13.88 -46.93
C THR A 77 -15.36 12.47 -47.13
N SER A 78 -16.56 12.22 -46.61
CA SER A 78 -17.41 11.01 -46.75
C SER A 78 -17.14 9.83 -45.80
N PHE A 79 -18.25 9.39 -45.19
CA PHE A 79 -18.41 8.16 -44.42
C PHE A 79 -18.22 6.96 -45.36
N ASP A 80 -17.16 6.20 -45.15
CA ASP A 80 -17.06 4.78 -45.53
C ASP A 80 -16.08 4.09 -44.59
N TYR A 81 -16.51 2.98 -43.98
CA TYR A 81 -15.71 2.12 -43.11
C TYR A 81 -14.48 1.58 -43.87
N PRO A 82 -13.23 1.92 -43.47
CA PRO A 82 -12.05 1.27 -44.05
C PRO A 82 -11.73 0.00 -43.27
N ARG A 83 -11.51 -1.08 -44.02
CA ARG A 83 -11.02 -2.37 -43.53
C ARG A 83 -9.66 -2.19 -42.82
N PHE A 84 -9.57 -2.73 -41.61
CA PHE A 84 -8.33 -2.85 -40.83
C PHE A 84 -7.33 -3.76 -41.54
N SER A 85 -6.38 -3.18 -42.30
CA SER A 85 -5.21 -3.92 -42.79
C SER A 85 -3.96 -3.05 -42.97
N GLY A 86 -3.92 -1.82 -42.45
CA GLY A 86 -2.83 -0.86 -42.69
C GLY A 86 -2.09 -0.34 -41.45
N LEU A 87 -2.54 -0.65 -40.24
CA LEU A 87 -1.91 -0.18 -38.99
C LEU A 87 -0.79 -1.09 -38.47
N ASP A 88 -0.75 -2.36 -38.92
CA ASP A 88 0.23 -3.35 -38.47
C ASP A 88 1.66 -3.05 -38.95
N GLN A 89 1.83 -2.42 -40.12
CA GLN A 89 3.17 -2.08 -40.63
C GLN A 89 3.80 -0.90 -39.91
N TYR A 90 3.02 -0.01 -39.30
CA TYR A 90 3.57 1.16 -38.60
C TYR A 90 4.09 0.78 -37.20
N TRP A 91 3.41 -0.14 -36.51
CA TRP A 91 3.80 -0.59 -35.17
C TRP A 91 4.89 -1.67 -35.19
N SER A 92 4.99 -2.47 -36.26
CA SER A 92 6.07 -3.45 -36.44
C SER A 92 7.45 -2.81 -36.60
N SER A 93 7.56 -1.55 -37.04
CA SER A 93 8.86 -0.94 -37.36
C SER A 93 9.61 -0.37 -36.15
N ARG A 94 8.93 -0.09 -35.02
CA ARG A 94 9.59 0.41 -33.79
C ARG A 94 9.95 -0.66 -32.77
N CYS A 95 9.47 -1.90 -32.91
CA CYS A 95 9.90 -3.04 -32.09
C CYS A 95 11.12 -3.78 -32.69
N SER A 96 11.75 -3.24 -33.73
CA SER A 96 13.01 -3.75 -34.27
C SER A 96 14.17 -3.01 -33.61
N ILE A 97 14.84 -3.68 -32.68
CA ILE A 97 16.05 -3.20 -31.99
C ILE A 97 17.11 -2.84 -33.06
N GLY A 98 17.32 -1.55 -33.27
CA GLY A 98 18.46 -0.98 -33.97
C GLY A 98 19.42 -0.39 -32.94
N ASN A 99 20.60 -1.00 -32.81
CA ASN A 99 21.72 -0.57 -31.98
C ASN A 99 21.91 0.96 -31.94
N ALA A 100 21.57 1.60 -30.82
CA ALA A 100 22.14 2.89 -30.45
C ALA A 100 22.25 2.97 -28.92
N LYS A 101 23.48 3.00 -28.41
CA LYS A 101 23.78 3.34 -27.02
C LYS A 101 23.34 4.78 -26.76
N SER A 102 22.37 5.00 -25.87
CA SER A 102 22.24 6.27 -25.15
C SER A 102 21.50 6.04 -23.83
N ASN A 103 22.16 6.40 -22.73
CA ASN A 103 21.71 6.28 -21.35
C ASN A 103 20.46 7.14 -21.08
N SER A 104 19.34 6.50 -20.75
CA SER A 104 18.32 6.90 -19.76
C SER A 104 17.01 6.14 -20.04
N GLU A 105 16.76 5.04 -19.34
CA GLU A 105 15.48 4.30 -19.43
C GLU A 105 14.79 4.31 -18.07
N GLU A 106 13.66 5.03 -17.98
CA GLU A 106 12.53 4.62 -17.14
C GLU A 106 11.70 3.67 -18.01
N GLU A 107 11.71 2.37 -17.70
CA GLU A 107 10.86 1.38 -18.36
C GLU A 107 9.39 1.55 -17.89
N LEU A 108 8.48 1.90 -18.81
CA LEU A 108 7.03 1.89 -18.56
C LEU A 108 6.49 0.45 -18.50
N PRO A 109 5.60 0.10 -17.55
CA PRO A 109 5.00 -1.23 -17.48
C PRO A 109 4.16 -1.56 -18.73
N ALA A 110 4.26 -2.79 -19.23
CA ALA A 110 3.46 -3.27 -20.35
C ALA A 110 1.95 -3.33 -20.01
N ARG A 111 1.11 -2.66 -20.81
CA ARG A 111 -0.36 -2.72 -20.72
C ARG A 111 -0.90 -3.81 -21.63
N LEU A 112 -1.68 -4.74 -21.08
CA LEU A 112 -2.19 -5.90 -21.82
C LEU A 112 -3.71 -6.03 -21.68
N SER A 113 -4.38 -6.06 -22.83
CA SER A 113 -5.79 -6.44 -22.92
C SER A 113 -5.91 -7.96 -23.08
N VAL A 114 -7.03 -8.53 -22.60
CA VAL A 114 -7.39 -9.95 -22.84
C VAL A 114 -7.34 -10.33 -24.32
N TYR A 115 -7.66 -9.38 -25.20
CA TYR A 115 -7.60 -9.57 -26.65
C TYR A 115 -6.18 -9.85 -27.16
N GLN A 116 -5.18 -9.10 -26.66
CA GLN A 116 -3.79 -9.31 -27.02
C GLN A 116 -3.28 -10.66 -26.49
N MET A 117 -3.65 -11.04 -25.27
CA MET A 117 -3.34 -12.37 -24.72
C MET A 117 -3.98 -13.51 -25.54
N TYR A 118 -5.26 -13.35 -25.90
CA TYR A 118 -6.00 -14.29 -26.73
C TYR A 118 -5.34 -14.48 -28.11
N TYR A 119 -4.91 -13.39 -28.76
CA TYR A 119 -4.24 -13.46 -30.06
C TYR A 119 -2.89 -14.19 -29.98
N SER A 120 -2.13 -13.99 -28.91
CA SER A 120 -0.87 -14.71 -28.65
C SER A 120 -1.08 -16.22 -28.44
N LEU A 121 -2.17 -16.62 -27.78
CA LEU A 121 -2.50 -18.04 -27.56
C LEU A 121 -3.06 -18.74 -28.82
N MET A 122 -3.90 -18.05 -29.60
CA MET A 122 -4.43 -18.57 -30.88
C MET A 122 -3.33 -18.83 -31.92
N LEU A 123 -2.24 -18.07 -31.90
CA LEU A 123 -1.07 -18.31 -32.75
C LEU A 123 -0.33 -19.62 -32.40
N ASN A 124 -0.50 -20.13 -31.18
CA ASN A 124 0.09 -21.41 -30.74
C ASN A 124 -0.75 -22.63 -31.15
N GLU A 125 -2.09 -22.58 -31.07
CA GLU A 125 -2.94 -23.73 -31.45
C GLU A 125 -2.88 -24.05 -32.96
N ASN A 126 -2.73 -23.03 -33.82
CA ASN A 126 -2.59 -23.21 -35.27
C ASN A 126 -1.27 -23.89 -35.69
N ARG A 127 -0.30 -24.05 -34.78
CA ARG A 127 0.94 -24.81 -35.03
C ARG A 127 0.88 -26.26 -34.59
N ILE A 128 0.04 -26.59 -33.61
CA ILE A 128 -0.16 -27.98 -33.18
C ILE A 128 -1.03 -28.73 -34.21
N TYR A 129 -1.93 -28.03 -34.92
CA TYR A 129 -2.73 -28.64 -35.99
C TYR A 129 -2.03 -28.76 -37.35
N ASN A 130 -0.98 -27.98 -37.61
CA ASN A 130 -0.25 -28.01 -38.89
C ASN A 130 1.05 -28.84 -38.87
N ASN A 131 1.45 -29.39 -37.71
CA ASN A 131 2.66 -30.24 -37.62
C ASN A 131 2.44 -31.72 -38.02
N ASN A 132 1.28 -32.07 -38.57
CA ASN A 132 1.00 -33.43 -39.06
C ASN A 132 1.09 -33.60 -40.58
N ASN A 133 1.68 -32.67 -41.34
CA ASN A 133 2.02 -32.91 -42.75
C ASN A 133 3.35 -32.26 -43.17
N SER A 134 4.37 -33.12 -43.25
CA SER A 134 5.51 -33.15 -44.19
C SER A 134 6.13 -31.84 -44.75
N ASN A 135 7.45 -31.75 -44.47
CA ASN A 135 8.56 -31.35 -45.34
C ASN A 135 8.99 -29.86 -45.42
N ASN A 136 10.07 -29.58 -44.68
CA ASN A 136 11.31 -28.92 -45.12
C ASN A 136 11.23 -27.50 -45.71
N ILE A 137 11.64 -26.50 -44.91
CA ILE A 137 12.95 -25.81 -44.99
C ILE A 137 12.91 -24.58 -44.05
N ASN A 138 13.91 -24.50 -43.16
CA ASN A 138 14.37 -23.33 -42.42
C ASN A 138 13.33 -22.32 -41.89
N ASP A 139 13.08 -22.34 -40.58
CA ASP A 139 13.48 -21.20 -39.76
C ASP A 139 13.26 -21.46 -38.26
N ASN A 140 14.39 -21.56 -37.56
CA ASN A 140 14.54 -21.51 -36.10
C ASN A 140 14.17 -20.13 -35.52
N ARG A 141 13.04 -19.51 -35.92
CA ARG A 141 12.67 -18.13 -35.51
C ARG A 141 11.23 -17.91 -35.09
N ILE A 142 10.48 -18.97 -34.83
CA ILE A 142 9.09 -18.84 -34.36
C ILE A 142 8.90 -19.68 -33.08
N TYR A 143 9.93 -19.72 -32.25
CA TYR A 143 9.73 -19.88 -30.80
C TYR A 143 9.78 -18.51 -30.10
N ASP A 144 10.16 -17.46 -30.84
CA ASP A 144 10.35 -16.09 -30.32
C ASP A 144 9.08 -15.23 -30.34
N ASN A 145 7.99 -15.66 -30.99
CA ASN A 145 6.74 -14.88 -31.04
C ASN A 145 5.79 -15.12 -29.87
N ILE A 146 6.23 -15.88 -28.87
CA ILE A 146 5.82 -15.69 -27.48
C ILE A 146 6.60 -14.45 -26.97
N VAL A 147 6.39 -13.30 -27.61
CA VAL A 147 7.13 -12.07 -27.30
C VAL A 147 6.73 -11.60 -25.90
N HIS A 148 7.62 -11.80 -24.94
CA HIS A 148 7.82 -10.96 -23.76
C HIS A 148 6.66 -10.73 -22.77
N LEU A 149 5.59 -11.53 -22.77
CA LEU A 149 4.60 -11.54 -21.68
C LEU A 149 5.18 -12.05 -20.35
N TYR A 150 6.28 -12.79 -20.44
CA TYR A 150 6.89 -13.58 -19.35
C TYR A 150 7.94 -12.83 -18.53
N LYS A 151 8.11 -11.52 -18.73
CA LYS A 151 9.21 -10.75 -18.12
C LYS A 151 8.83 -9.68 -17.10
N PHE A 152 7.54 -9.43 -16.84
CA PHE A 152 7.14 -8.31 -15.97
C PHE A 152 6.36 -8.78 -14.74
N PRO A 153 7.04 -8.98 -13.58
CA PRO A 153 6.36 -8.97 -12.28
C PRO A 153 5.49 -7.71 -12.15
N GLY A 154 4.27 -7.82 -11.64
CA GLY A 154 3.44 -6.65 -11.37
C GLY A 154 2.79 -5.99 -12.60
N CYS A 155 2.06 -6.76 -13.40
CA CYS A 155 1.43 -6.28 -14.64
C CYS A 155 0.05 -5.62 -14.45
N TYR A 156 -0.34 -4.86 -15.47
CA TYR A 156 -1.66 -4.20 -15.62
C TYR A 156 -2.56 -5.07 -16.50
N ILE A 157 -3.60 -5.65 -15.90
CA ILE A 157 -4.58 -6.50 -16.58
C ILE A 157 -5.87 -5.72 -16.79
N GLU A 158 -6.25 -5.54 -18.05
CA GLU A 158 -7.51 -4.93 -18.41
C GLU A 158 -8.46 -5.98 -19.02
N LEU A 159 -9.50 -6.34 -18.27
CA LEU A 159 -10.53 -7.27 -18.73
C LEU A 159 -11.67 -6.51 -19.40
N ASN A 160 -11.55 -6.33 -20.73
CA ASN A 160 -12.59 -5.79 -21.59
C ASN A 160 -13.15 -6.90 -22.48
N LYS A 161 -14.48 -6.94 -22.67
CA LYS A 161 -15.25 -7.80 -23.62
C LYS A 161 -14.44 -8.96 -24.24
N PRO A 162 -14.57 -10.22 -23.77
CA PRO A 162 -14.12 -11.34 -24.59
C PRO A 162 -14.98 -11.37 -25.85
N ASN A 163 -14.34 -11.41 -27.02
CA ASN A 163 -15.05 -11.63 -28.27
C ASN A 163 -15.83 -12.96 -28.15
N LEU A 164 -17.15 -12.90 -28.31
CA LEU A 164 -18.12 -13.96 -28.00
C LEU A 164 -17.96 -15.24 -28.83
N ASP A 165 -17.02 -15.27 -29.78
CA ASP A 165 -16.80 -16.37 -30.72
C ASP A 165 -15.78 -17.42 -30.26
N CYS A 166 -15.24 -17.32 -29.04
CA CYS A 166 -14.26 -18.30 -28.53
C CYS A 166 -14.95 -19.55 -27.97
N LYS A 167 -14.57 -20.74 -28.46
CA LYS A 167 -15.06 -22.03 -27.92
C LYS A 167 -14.81 -22.14 -26.41
N TYR A 168 -15.78 -22.69 -25.68
CA TYR A 168 -15.75 -22.88 -24.21
C TYR A 168 -14.43 -23.49 -23.69
N THR A 169 -13.83 -24.42 -24.43
CA THR A 169 -12.56 -25.08 -24.08
C THR A 169 -11.36 -24.13 -24.05
N ILE A 170 -11.27 -23.18 -25.00
CA ILE A 170 -10.18 -22.19 -25.06
C ILE A 170 -10.29 -21.23 -23.88
N ARG A 171 -11.53 -20.96 -23.46
CA ARG A 171 -11.85 -20.07 -22.35
C ARG A 171 -11.43 -20.62 -20.99
N SER A 172 -11.67 -21.91 -20.72
CA SER A 172 -11.22 -22.56 -19.48
C SER A 172 -9.69 -22.64 -19.40
N THR A 173 -9.03 -22.88 -20.54
CA THR A 173 -7.57 -22.96 -20.61
C THR A 173 -6.90 -21.62 -20.34
N LEU A 174 -7.37 -20.52 -20.96
CA LEU A 174 -6.86 -19.17 -20.70
C LEU A 174 -6.97 -18.79 -19.21
N MET A 175 -8.09 -19.13 -18.57
CA MET A 175 -8.33 -18.79 -17.17
C MET A 175 -7.48 -19.63 -16.21
N HIS A 176 -7.27 -20.91 -16.53
CA HIS A 176 -6.35 -21.77 -15.79
C HIS A 176 -4.89 -21.30 -15.95
N GLU A 177 -4.48 -20.88 -17.15
CA GLU A 177 -3.15 -20.32 -17.39
C GLU A 177 -2.95 -18.98 -16.67
N LEU A 178 -3.94 -18.07 -16.71
CA LEU A 178 -3.94 -16.84 -15.93
C LEU A 178 -3.73 -17.10 -14.44
N ASN A 179 -4.50 -18.03 -13.86
CA ASN A 179 -4.36 -18.38 -12.46
C ASN A 179 -2.95 -18.92 -12.17
N ASN A 180 -2.48 -19.91 -12.95
CA ASN A 180 -1.15 -20.49 -12.75
C ASN A 180 -0.01 -19.47 -12.93
N MET A 181 -0.16 -18.50 -13.84
CA MET A 181 0.84 -17.45 -14.07
C MET A 181 0.89 -16.44 -12.93
N TYR A 182 -0.27 -16.00 -12.45
CA TYR A 182 -0.36 -14.89 -11.49
C TYR A 182 -0.47 -15.32 -10.03
N ARG A 183 -0.66 -16.61 -9.74
CA ARG A 183 -0.70 -17.12 -8.37
C ARG A 183 0.55 -16.76 -7.56
N ASN A 184 1.73 -16.80 -8.19
CA ASN A 184 2.99 -16.48 -7.52
C ASN A 184 3.42 -15.02 -7.71
N THR A 185 3.15 -14.43 -8.87
CA THR A 185 3.65 -13.09 -9.24
C THR A 185 2.70 -11.96 -8.83
N GLY A 186 1.42 -12.26 -8.61
CA GLY A 186 0.39 -11.26 -8.33
C GLY A 186 0.04 -10.38 -9.53
N ILE A 187 -0.96 -9.52 -9.34
CA ILE A 187 -1.45 -8.56 -10.33
C ILE A 187 -1.29 -7.15 -9.74
N THR A 188 -0.60 -6.23 -10.42
CA THR A 188 -0.45 -4.86 -9.92
C THR A 188 -1.74 -4.07 -10.04
N LYS A 189 -2.41 -4.19 -11.18
CA LYS A 189 -3.69 -3.50 -11.39
C LYS A 189 -4.63 -4.35 -12.23
N LEU A 190 -5.84 -4.56 -11.74
CA LEU A 190 -6.92 -5.26 -12.43
C LEU A 190 -8.05 -4.29 -12.72
N ILE A 191 -8.33 -4.02 -13.99
CA ILE A 191 -9.44 -3.17 -14.42
C ILE A 191 -10.59 -4.04 -14.90
N LEU A 192 -11.77 -3.83 -14.32
CA LEU A 192 -13.00 -4.56 -14.65
C LEU A 192 -14.04 -3.62 -15.28
N ARG A 193 -14.48 -3.91 -16.51
CA ARG A 193 -15.53 -3.16 -17.26
C ARG A 193 -16.76 -4.05 -17.59
N ASP A 194 -17.92 -3.42 -17.87
CA ASP A 194 -19.32 -3.93 -17.92
C ASP A 194 -19.68 -5.28 -18.61
N ARG A 195 -20.90 -5.77 -18.26
CA ARG A 195 -21.87 -6.72 -18.87
C ARG A 195 -21.32 -7.80 -19.79
N GLU A 196 -20.61 -8.77 -19.19
CA GLU A 196 -20.69 -10.22 -19.46
C GLU A 196 -19.57 -11.02 -18.74
N LEU A 197 -19.10 -10.52 -17.60
CA LEU A 197 -18.15 -11.22 -16.71
C LEU A 197 -18.74 -12.47 -16.00
N GLN A 198 -19.97 -12.88 -16.34
CA GLN A 198 -20.62 -14.09 -15.81
C GLN A 198 -19.79 -15.36 -16.07
N THR A 199 -18.88 -15.29 -17.04
CA THR A 199 -18.19 -16.42 -17.64
C THR A 199 -16.75 -16.64 -17.13
N LEU A 200 -16.28 -15.89 -16.12
CA LEU A 200 -15.00 -16.12 -15.42
C LEU A 200 -15.10 -17.30 -14.43
N ASP A 201 -14.91 -18.56 -14.79
CA ASP A 201 -15.02 -19.63 -13.77
C ASP A 201 -13.76 -19.74 -12.90
N TYR A 202 -13.91 -19.61 -11.56
CA TYR A 202 -12.96 -19.92 -10.48
C TYR A 202 -11.49 -19.48 -10.66
N SER A 203 -11.23 -18.39 -11.39
CA SER A 203 -9.92 -18.13 -12.00
C SER A 203 -8.98 -17.20 -11.22
N PHE A 204 -9.39 -16.70 -10.05
CA PHE A 204 -8.62 -15.71 -9.27
C PHE A 204 -8.41 -16.09 -7.81
N ASP A 205 -8.70 -17.34 -7.43
CA ASP A 205 -8.53 -17.78 -6.04
C ASP A 205 -7.08 -17.63 -5.57
N GLU A 206 -6.89 -17.05 -4.38
CA GLU A 206 -5.59 -16.84 -3.70
C GLU A 206 -4.61 -15.94 -4.46
N ILE A 207 -5.05 -15.21 -5.48
CA ILE A 207 -4.19 -14.25 -6.18
C ILE A 207 -4.04 -12.97 -5.36
N ASN A 208 -2.80 -12.51 -5.23
CA ASN A 208 -2.44 -11.21 -4.68
C ASN A 208 -2.69 -10.12 -5.73
N ILE A 209 -3.52 -9.12 -5.41
CA ILE A 209 -3.87 -8.02 -6.31
C ILE A 209 -3.61 -6.69 -5.60
N THR A 210 -2.79 -5.84 -6.19
CA THR A 210 -2.43 -4.56 -5.57
C THR A 210 -3.55 -3.52 -5.75
N GLU A 211 -4.10 -3.38 -6.95
CA GLU A 211 -5.20 -2.45 -7.22
C GLU A 211 -6.28 -3.10 -8.07
N ILE A 212 -7.54 -2.89 -7.71
CA ILE A 212 -8.69 -3.19 -8.58
C ILE A 212 -9.39 -1.89 -8.94
N GLU A 213 -9.62 -1.65 -10.22
CA GLU A 213 -10.44 -0.53 -10.69
C GLU A 213 -11.75 -1.08 -11.28
N LEU A 214 -12.87 -0.73 -10.63
CA LEU A 214 -14.21 -1.16 -11.01
C LEU A 214 -14.92 -0.04 -11.77
N LEU A 215 -15.12 -0.24 -13.07
CA LEU A 215 -15.73 0.72 -14.00
C LEU A 215 -17.07 0.19 -14.53
N ASP A 216 -18.10 1.04 -14.51
CA ASP A 216 -19.40 0.80 -15.18
C ASP A 216 -20.09 -0.54 -14.86
N LEU A 217 -19.95 -1.05 -13.62
CA LEU A 217 -20.55 -2.33 -13.25
C LEU A 217 -22.06 -2.21 -13.00
N TYR A 218 -22.88 -2.72 -13.93
CA TYR A 218 -24.34 -2.82 -13.76
C TYR A 218 -24.79 -4.13 -13.06
N LYS A 219 -23.96 -5.18 -13.05
CA LYS A 219 -24.22 -6.45 -12.35
C LYS A 219 -22.93 -6.96 -11.66
N PRO A 220 -22.85 -6.96 -10.32
CA PRO A 220 -21.62 -7.27 -9.58
C PRO A 220 -21.40 -8.77 -9.34
N SER A 221 -22.08 -9.67 -10.06
CA SER A 221 -21.93 -11.12 -9.87
C SER A 221 -20.52 -11.62 -10.15
N CYS A 222 -19.66 -10.82 -10.79
CA CYS A 222 -18.24 -11.11 -10.96
C CYS A 222 -17.42 -10.93 -9.67
N LEU A 223 -17.84 -10.08 -8.74
CA LEU A 223 -17.10 -9.82 -7.51
C LEU A 223 -17.05 -11.04 -6.59
N SER A 224 -18.04 -11.94 -6.65
CA SER A 224 -17.99 -13.18 -5.86
C SER A 224 -16.80 -14.07 -6.22
N LYS A 225 -16.21 -13.88 -7.41
CA LYS A 225 -15.05 -14.64 -7.88
C LYS A 225 -13.71 -14.07 -7.37
N LEU A 226 -13.77 -12.96 -6.63
CA LEU A 226 -12.61 -12.29 -6.05
C LEU A 226 -12.61 -12.36 -4.51
N GLU A 227 -13.56 -13.07 -3.90
CA GLU A 227 -13.69 -13.17 -2.43
C GLU A 227 -12.48 -13.84 -1.76
N ASN A 228 -11.78 -14.69 -2.50
CA ASN A 228 -10.58 -15.39 -2.04
C ASN A 228 -9.27 -14.68 -2.45
N CYS A 229 -9.34 -13.57 -3.18
CA CYS A 229 -8.14 -12.78 -3.50
C CYS A 229 -7.68 -12.01 -2.25
N ASN A 230 -6.38 -11.71 -2.20
CA ASN A 230 -5.85 -10.72 -1.27
C ASN A 230 -5.68 -9.42 -2.03
N ILE A 231 -6.50 -8.42 -1.73
CA ILE A 231 -6.54 -7.17 -2.49
C ILE A 231 -6.00 -6.05 -1.60
N ALA A 232 -5.07 -5.22 -2.10
CA ALA A 232 -4.66 -4.05 -1.32
C ALA A 232 -5.66 -2.92 -1.47
N GLY A 233 -5.86 -2.42 -2.69
CA GLY A 233 -6.73 -1.29 -3.00
C GLY A 233 -7.87 -1.63 -3.95
N VAL A 234 -9.05 -1.06 -3.70
CA VAL A 234 -10.16 -1.02 -4.65
C VAL A 234 -10.47 0.45 -4.97
N SER A 235 -10.52 0.78 -6.25
CA SER A 235 -11.04 2.04 -6.79
C SER A 235 -12.35 1.76 -7.51
N THR A 236 -13.40 2.53 -7.23
CA THR A 236 -14.70 2.26 -7.86
C THR A 236 -15.54 3.51 -8.11
N PHE A 237 -16.19 3.50 -9.27
CA PHE A 237 -17.27 4.38 -9.68
C PHE A 237 -18.55 3.54 -9.75
N CYS A 238 -19.12 3.11 -8.63
CA CYS A 238 -20.18 2.09 -8.66
C CYS A 238 -21.60 2.59 -8.43
N SER A 239 -22.51 1.87 -9.09
CA SER A 239 -23.96 1.90 -8.89
C SER A 239 -24.38 1.07 -7.65
N GLU A 240 -25.64 1.24 -7.23
CA GLU A 240 -26.26 0.61 -6.04
C GLU A 240 -25.91 -0.88 -5.85
N GLY A 241 -25.86 -1.67 -6.93
CA GLY A 241 -25.63 -3.12 -6.85
C GLY A 241 -24.24 -3.49 -6.33
N CYS A 242 -23.18 -2.78 -6.75
CA CYS A 242 -21.81 -3.20 -6.43
C CYS A 242 -21.48 -3.05 -4.95
N ILE A 243 -21.99 -1.97 -4.33
CA ILE A 243 -21.61 -1.57 -2.98
C ILE A 243 -21.88 -2.71 -1.99
N ASN A 244 -23.03 -3.37 -2.10
CA ASN A 244 -23.40 -4.50 -1.24
C ASN A 244 -22.46 -5.71 -1.34
N LYS A 245 -21.75 -5.86 -2.46
CA LYS A 245 -20.84 -6.99 -2.68
C LYS A 245 -19.39 -6.63 -2.39
N LEU A 246 -19.05 -5.35 -2.24
CA LEU A 246 -17.72 -4.94 -1.76
C LEU A 246 -17.45 -5.48 -0.36
N SER A 247 -18.43 -5.51 0.55
CA SER A 247 -18.22 -6.01 1.90
C SER A 247 -17.83 -7.49 2.00
N SER A 248 -18.00 -8.28 0.93
CA SER A 248 -17.54 -9.68 0.88
C SER A 248 -16.10 -9.85 0.39
N LEU A 249 -15.47 -8.80 -0.14
CA LEU A 249 -14.09 -8.86 -0.60
C LEU A 249 -13.11 -8.59 0.54
N LYS A 250 -11.92 -9.19 0.47
CA LYS A 250 -10.82 -8.94 1.40
C LYS A 250 -9.89 -7.87 0.84
N PHE A 251 -10.08 -6.64 1.28
CA PHE A 251 -9.21 -5.52 0.97
C PHE A 251 -9.08 -4.55 2.13
N PHE A 252 -8.00 -3.77 2.17
CA PHE A 252 -7.75 -2.83 3.26
C PHE A 252 -7.75 -1.36 2.83
N ALA A 253 -7.77 -1.06 1.54
CA ALA A 253 -7.85 0.30 1.01
C ALA A 253 -8.96 0.49 -0.02
N LEU A 254 -9.72 1.58 0.13
CA LEU A 254 -10.80 1.95 -0.77
C LEU A 254 -10.65 3.39 -1.25
N SER A 255 -10.63 3.60 -2.56
CA SER A 255 -10.94 4.88 -3.18
C SER A 255 -12.34 4.82 -3.78
N PHE A 256 -13.25 5.65 -3.28
CA PHE A 256 -14.64 5.63 -3.68
C PHE A 256 -15.02 6.94 -4.36
N LYS A 257 -15.54 6.84 -5.58
CA LYS A 257 -15.97 7.99 -6.39
C LYS A 257 -17.49 7.97 -6.56
N LEU A 258 -18.14 9.02 -6.09
CA LEU A 258 -19.58 9.21 -6.17
C LEU A 258 -19.98 9.56 -7.61
N ALA A 259 -20.76 8.68 -8.24
CA ALA A 259 -21.39 8.96 -9.52
C ALA A 259 -22.69 9.78 -9.36
N ILE A 260 -23.47 9.54 -8.28
CA ILE A 260 -24.77 10.20 -8.03
C ILE A 260 -24.93 10.53 -6.53
N ARG A 261 -25.62 11.65 -6.24
CA ARG A 261 -25.82 12.22 -4.89
C ARG A 261 -26.42 11.28 -3.83
N ASN A 262 -27.11 10.20 -4.22
CA ASN A 262 -27.81 9.30 -3.28
C ASN A 262 -26.99 8.05 -2.87
N ASP A 263 -25.81 7.81 -3.47
CA ASP A 263 -25.05 6.59 -3.24
C ASP A 263 -24.20 6.63 -1.95
N PHE A 264 -23.89 7.83 -1.44
CA PHE A 264 -23.01 8.01 -0.28
C PHE A 264 -23.58 7.39 1.01
N ASN A 265 -24.85 7.66 1.32
CA ASN A 265 -25.48 7.13 2.53
C ASN A 265 -25.63 5.60 2.49
N ARG A 266 -25.78 5.02 1.29
CA ARG A 266 -25.83 3.57 1.11
C ARG A 266 -24.46 2.94 1.27
N PHE A 267 -23.43 3.52 0.66
CA PHE A 267 -22.04 3.13 0.87
C PHE A 267 -21.69 3.00 2.36
N LEU A 268 -22.03 4.02 3.15
CA LEU A 268 -21.78 4.02 4.59
C LEU A 268 -22.58 2.95 5.36
N ARG A 269 -23.81 2.63 4.91
CA ARG A 269 -24.66 1.61 5.56
C ARG A 269 -24.20 0.16 5.36
N VAL A 270 -23.48 -0.13 4.27
CA VAL A 270 -23.01 -1.50 3.98
C VAL A 270 -21.87 -1.91 4.92
N GLY A 271 -21.30 -0.97 5.69
CA GLY A 271 -20.30 -1.28 6.71
C GLY A 271 -18.94 -1.66 6.16
N VAL A 272 -18.64 -1.29 4.91
CA VAL A 272 -17.32 -1.52 4.28
C VAL A 272 -16.19 -0.89 5.11
N THR A 273 -16.48 0.22 5.78
CA THR A 273 -15.57 0.94 6.70
C THR A 273 -15.11 0.09 7.90
N LYS A 274 -15.78 -1.02 8.20
CA LYS A 274 -15.35 -1.97 9.25
C LYS A 274 -14.26 -2.92 8.77
N ASN A 275 -14.04 -3.04 7.46
CA ASN A 275 -13.11 -4.00 6.88
C ASN A 275 -11.88 -3.33 6.25
N ILE A 276 -11.84 -2.00 6.19
CA ILE A 276 -10.76 -1.22 5.56
C ILE A 276 -10.03 -0.35 6.58
N ALA A 277 -8.76 -0.10 6.30
CA ALA A 277 -7.91 0.82 7.06
C ALA A 277 -7.71 2.17 6.34
N TYR A 278 -7.84 2.20 5.00
CA TYR A 278 -7.68 3.41 4.19
C TYR A 278 -8.98 3.71 3.46
N LEU A 279 -9.50 4.91 3.67
CA LEU A 279 -10.68 5.42 2.99
C LEU A 279 -10.33 6.72 2.27
N ASP A 280 -10.32 6.66 0.95
CA ASP A 280 -10.15 7.81 0.07
C ASP A 280 -11.49 8.23 -0.55
N LEU A 281 -11.92 9.42 -0.16
CA LEU A 281 -13.11 10.08 -0.63
C LEU A 281 -12.79 11.43 -1.29
N ASN A 282 -11.56 11.64 -1.78
CA ASN A 282 -11.21 12.92 -2.40
C ASN A 282 -12.10 13.25 -3.61
N SER A 283 -12.27 14.55 -3.90
CA SER A 283 -12.94 15.04 -5.12
C SER A 283 -14.35 14.48 -5.33
N ASN A 284 -15.15 14.39 -4.26
CA ASN A 284 -16.51 13.84 -4.26
C ASN A 284 -17.60 14.90 -4.03
N PHE A 285 -17.24 16.18 -3.91
CA PHE A 285 -18.17 17.28 -3.63
C PHE A 285 -19.07 16.98 -2.40
N LEU A 286 -18.47 16.47 -1.32
CA LEU A 286 -19.20 16.09 -0.11
C LEU A 286 -19.77 17.31 0.63
N ASN A 287 -21.09 17.50 0.58
CA ASN A 287 -21.76 18.52 1.39
C ASN A 287 -21.89 18.11 2.87
N PHE A 288 -22.30 19.06 3.72
CA PHE A 288 -22.51 18.87 5.16
C PHE A 288 -23.31 17.62 5.55
N ARG A 289 -24.36 17.25 4.79
CA ARG A 289 -25.16 16.05 5.12
C ARG A 289 -24.37 14.77 4.93
N HIS A 290 -23.51 14.72 3.91
CA HIS A 290 -22.61 13.59 3.69
C HIS A 290 -21.61 13.50 4.85
N ILE A 291 -20.96 14.60 5.22
CA ILE A 291 -20.00 14.60 6.34
C ILE A 291 -20.66 14.16 7.64
N LYS A 292 -21.88 14.65 7.94
CA LYS A 292 -22.64 14.18 9.10
C LYS A 292 -22.82 12.66 9.10
N CYS A 293 -23.28 12.07 8.00
CA CYS A 293 -23.42 10.61 7.90
C CYS A 293 -22.08 9.88 8.01
N LEU A 294 -21.00 10.42 7.44
CA LEU A 294 -19.66 9.84 7.56
C LEU A 294 -19.22 9.79 9.02
N THR A 295 -19.36 10.90 9.77
CA THR A 295 -18.98 10.97 11.18
C THR A 295 -19.77 10.01 12.07
N GLU A 296 -21.01 9.66 11.71
CA GLU A 296 -21.79 8.66 12.44
C GLU A 296 -21.19 7.24 12.31
N VAL A 297 -20.55 6.94 11.17
CA VAL A 297 -19.99 5.61 10.89
C VAL A 297 -18.52 5.48 11.31
N LEU A 298 -17.76 6.58 11.34
CA LEU A 298 -16.33 6.54 11.68
C LEU A 298 -16.05 6.00 13.10
N LYS A 299 -16.96 6.21 14.06
CA LYS A 299 -16.82 5.74 15.46
C LYS A 299 -16.71 4.22 15.57
N ASP A 300 -17.36 3.50 14.67
CA ASP A 300 -17.41 2.04 14.65
C ASP A 300 -16.61 1.45 13.48
N SER A 301 -15.66 2.23 12.94
CA SER A 301 -14.86 1.85 11.77
C SER A 301 -13.44 1.45 12.17
N ASN A 302 -12.76 0.72 11.26
CA ASN A 302 -11.34 0.37 11.39
C ASN A 302 -10.44 1.32 10.59
N VAL A 303 -10.98 2.47 10.18
CA VAL A 303 -10.27 3.44 9.34
C VAL A 303 -9.18 4.13 10.15
N ILE A 304 -7.95 4.08 9.62
CA ILE A 304 -6.75 4.70 10.20
C ILE A 304 -6.31 5.89 9.34
N SER A 305 -6.56 5.83 8.02
CA SER A 305 -6.24 6.89 7.06
C SER A 305 -7.48 7.33 6.30
N LEU A 306 -7.80 8.63 6.39
CA LEU A 306 -8.98 9.23 5.80
C LEU A 306 -8.59 10.40 4.88
N ASN A 307 -8.88 10.28 3.58
CA ASN A 307 -8.69 11.37 2.63
C ASN A 307 -10.03 12.01 2.25
N LEU A 308 -10.20 13.28 2.62
CA LEU A 308 -11.35 14.12 2.32
C LEU A 308 -10.94 15.38 1.52
N SER A 309 -9.76 15.39 0.91
CA SER A 309 -9.29 16.52 0.10
C SER A 309 -10.26 16.83 -1.05
N PHE A 310 -10.32 18.09 -1.48
CA PHE A 310 -11.16 18.52 -2.61
C PHE A 310 -12.68 18.23 -2.46
N ASN A 311 -13.29 18.52 -1.30
CA ASN A 311 -14.70 18.22 -1.04
C ASN A 311 -15.57 19.43 -0.67
N CYS A 312 -15.08 20.66 -0.83
CA CYS A 312 -15.78 21.89 -0.42
C CYS A 312 -16.13 21.89 1.09
N PHE A 313 -15.28 21.28 1.90
CA PHE A 313 -15.47 21.08 3.33
C PHE A 313 -15.26 22.41 4.09
N ASP A 314 -16.28 22.90 4.80
CA ASP A 314 -16.29 24.19 5.48
C ASP A 314 -16.06 24.08 7.01
N SER A 315 -16.10 25.21 7.74
CA SER A 315 -15.90 25.25 9.19
C SER A 315 -16.94 24.40 9.96
N SER A 316 -18.17 24.32 9.44
CA SER A 316 -19.24 23.50 10.03
C SER A 316 -18.96 22.00 9.86
N CYS A 317 -18.42 21.59 8.71
CA CYS A 317 -17.96 20.22 8.50
C CYS A 317 -16.76 19.88 9.41
N ALA A 318 -15.83 20.83 9.61
CA ALA A 318 -14.68 20.65 10.50
C ALA A 318 -15.08 20.46 11.95
N LYS A 319 -16.10 21.20 12.41
CA LYS A 319 -16.70 21.00 13.72
C LYS A 319 -17.25 19.58 13.91
N LEU A 320 -18.01 19.06 12.94
CA LEU A 320 -18.53 17.68 13.02
C LEU A 320 -17.40 16.64 13.09
N LEU A 321 -16.35 16.83 12.30
CA LEU A 321 -15.19 15.94 12.33
C LEU A 321 -14.48 16.02 13.69
N ALA A 322 -14.26 17.22 14.22
CA ALA A 322 -13.65 17.42 15.54
C ALA A 322 -14.44 16.72 16.66
N GLU A 323 -15.78 16.75 16.62
CA GLU A 323 -16.63 16.07 17.59
C GLU A 323 -16.51 14.54 17.58
N VAL A 324 -16.09 13.94 16.45
CA VAL A 324 -15.96 12.47 16.33
C VAL A 324 -14.54 11.96 16.52
N LEU A 325 -13.50 12.71 16.12
CA LEU A 325 -12.12 12.22 16.09
C LEU A 325 -11.60 11.61 17.41
N PRO A 326 -11.95 12.12 18.61
CA PRO A 326 -11.52 11.49 19.87
C PRO A 326 -12.05 10.07 20.09
N TYR A 327 -13.00 9.62 19.27
CA TYR A 327 -13.65 8.32 19.34
C TYR A 327 -13.35 7.44 18.13
N THR A 328 -12.30 7.76 17.35
CA THR A 328 -11.87 6.97 16.19
C THR A 328 -10.42 6.50 16.36
N THR A 329 -9.99 5.56 15.51
CA THR A 329 -8.60 5.09 15.41
C THR A 329 -7.80 5.81 14.32
N ILE A 330 -8.27 6.97 13.86
CA ILE A 330 -7.70 7.68 12.72
C ILE A 330 -6.37 8.32 13.12
N THR A 331 -5.31 7.99 12.39
CA THR A 331 -3.97 8.58 12.58
C THR A 331 -3.54 9.52 11.47
N TYR A 332 -4.16 9.42 10.29
CA TYR A 332 -3.89 10.27 9.13
C TYR A 332 -5.19 10.87 8.58
N ILE A 333 -5.20 12.20 8.38
CA ILE A 333 -6.29 12.89 7.72
C ILE A 333 -5.73 13.83 6.65
N ASP A 334 -6.28 13.73 5.45
CA ASP A 334 -6.04 14.72 4.40
C ASP A 334 -7.29 15.58 4.17
N LEU A 335 -7.19 16.86 4.51
CA LEU A 335 -8.22 17.88 4.29
C LEU A 335 -7.76 18.94 3.27
N HIS A 336 -6.70 18.69 2.50
CA HIS A 336 -6.16 19.61 1.51
C HIS A 336 -7.23 20.13 0.54
N ARG A 337 -7.12 21.41 0.14
CA ARG A 337 -8.02 22.07 -0.82
C ARG A 337 -9.49 21.93 -0.46
N ASN A 338 -9.85 22.53 0.66
CA ASN A 338 -11.23 22.67 1.11
C ASN A 338 -11.51 24.15 1.45
N SER A 339 -12.51 24.43 2.27
CA SER A 339 -12.90 25.80 2.65
C SER A 339 -13.09 25.92 4.16
N ILE A 340 -12.22 25.25 4.92
CA ILE A 340 -12.33 25.10 6.38
C ILE A 340 -12.26 26.45 7.10
N GLY A 341 -11.41 27.37 6.62
CA GLY A 341 -11.16 28.66 7.26
C GLY A 341 -10.55 28.55 8.67
N HIS A 342 -10.21 29.68 9.27
CA HIS A 342 -9.59 29.70 10.60
C HIS A 342 -10.50 29.11 11.69
N GLU A 343 -11.81 29.38 11.65
CA GLU A 343 -12.76 28.83 12.63
C GLU A 343 -12.75 27.28 12.63
N GLY A 344 -12.76 26.66 11.45
CA GLY A 344 -12.71 25.22 11.32
C GLY A 344 -11.37 24.63 11.78
N TYR A 345 -10.27 25.34 11.53
CA TYR A 345 -8.95 25.00 12.06
C TYR A 345 -8.95 24.97 13.59
N THR A 346 -9.51 25.99 14.24
CA THR A 346 -9.63 26.04 15.72
C THR A 346 -10.37 24.82 16.26
N TYR A 347 -11.52 24.45 15.68
CA TYR A 347 -12.25 23.26 16.12
C TYR A 347 -11.41 21.97 16.04
N LEU A 348 -10.61 21.79 14.98
CA LEU A 348 -9.75 20.63 14.82
C LEU A 348 -8.59 20.64 15.83
N MET A 349 -7.96 21.81 16.06
CA MET A 349 -6.86 21.94 17.02
C MET A 349 -7.32 21.75 18.47
N ASP A 350 -8.53 22.21 18.81
CA ASP A 350 -9.11 22.07 20.16
C ASP A 350 -9.29 20.62 20.61
N VAL A 351 -9.33 19.67 19.67
CA VAL A 351 -9.50 18.24 19.95
C VAL A 351 -8.24 17.43 19.72
N ILE A 352 -7.24 17.93 19.00
CA ILE A 352 -6.18 17.11 18.40
C ILE A 352 -5.38 16.29 19.43
N GLU A 353 -5.10 16.87 20.60
CA GLU A 353 -4.39 16.19 21.70
C GLU A 353 -5.17 15.00 22.30
N ARG A 354 -6.50 14.98 22.11
CA ARG A 354 -7.40 13.90 22.56
C ARG A 354 -7.67 12.86 21.48
N THR A 355 -7.00 12.94 20.34
CA THR A 355 -7.15 12.01 19.20
C THR A 355 -5.88 11.20 18.99
N ASP A 356 -5.94 10.18 18.12
CA ASP A 356 -4.77 9.48 17.60
C ASP A 356 -4.20 10.10 16.30
N VAL A 357 -4.75 11.24 15.84
CA VAL A 357 -4.35 11.90 14.59
C VAL A 357 -2.94 12.46 14.72
N CYS A 358 -2.01 11.89 13.98
CA CYS A 358 -0.62 12.30 14.01
C CYS A 358 -0.17 13.01 12.75
N TRP A 359 -0.94 12.88 11.67
CA TRP A 359 -0.72 13.59 10.44
C TRP A 359 -2.01 14.25 9.97
N LEU A 360 -1.94 15.54 9.72
CA LEU A 360 -3.07 16.34 9.26
C LEU A 360 -2.61 17.26 8.13
N SER A 361 -3.21 17.12 6.95
CA SER A 361 -2.97 18.04 5.82
C SER A 361 -4.10 19.06 5.74
N LEU A 362 -3.77 20.35 5.83
CA LEU A 362 -4.70 21.48 5.87
C LEU A 362 -4.39 22.55 4.83
N SER A 363 -3.37 22.38 4.00
CA SER A 363 -2.98 23.37 3.00
C SER A 363 -4.12 23.68 2.02
N GLU A 364 -4.18 24.94 1.58
CA GLU A 364 -5.21 25.48 0.69
C GLU A 364 -6.64 25.40 1.27
N ASN A 365 -6.79 25.75 2.55
CA ASN A 365 -8.09 25.84 3.23
C ASN A 365 -8.55 27.26 3.56
N GLY A 366 -7.75 28.27 3.22
CA GLY A 366 -8.02 29.67 3.57
C GLY A 366 -7.91 29.92 5.07
N ILE A 367 -7.07 29.16 5.78
CA ILE A 367 -6.83 29.29 7.23
C ILE A 367 -5.88 30.47 7.48
N GLU A 368 -4.90 30.64 6.60
CA GLU A 368 -3.83 31.63 6.70
C GLU A 368 -4.34 33.08 6.62
N LYS A 369 -5.59 33.29 6.20
CA LYS A 369 -6.20 34.63 6.12
C LYS A 369 -6.30 35.32 7.47
N ASP A 370 -6.46 34.55 8.55
CA ASP A 370 -6.69 35.05 9.90
C ASP A 370 -5.57 34.63 10.88
N LEU A 371 -4.54 33.91 10.41
CA LEU A 371 -3.39 33.53 11.24
C LEU A 371 -2.43 34.72 11.39
N THR A 372 -1.98 34.97 12.62
CA THR A 372 -0.97 36.01 12.93
C THR A 372 0.45 35.54 12.68
N GLU A 373 0.67 34.22 12.58
CA GLU A 373 1.96 33.58 12.39
C GLU A 373 1.90 32.62 11.19
N GLU A 374 3.02 32.46 10.49
CA GLU A 374 3.14 31.52 9.37
C GLU A 374 3.22 30.09 9.92
N VAL A 375 2.16 29.31 9.67
CA VAL A 375 2.08 27.89 10.04
C VAL A 375 2.20 27.06 8.77
N ASP A 376 3.10 26.09 8.74
CA ASP A 376 3.11 25.09 7.66
C ASP A 376 1.91 24.14 7.84
N LEU A 377 0.88 24.40 7.03
CA LEU A 377 -0.35 23.62 6.98
C LEU A 377 -0.25 22.43 6.02
N SER A 378 0.87 22.30 5.30
CA SER A 378 1.16 21.10 4.51
C SER A 378 1.70 20.01 5.44
N PHE A 379 1.24 18.77 5.27
CA PHE A 379 1.84 17.58 5.88
C PHE A 379 2.26 17.74 7.37
N HIS A 380 1.31 18.24 8.16
CA HIS A 380 1.57 18.63 9.54
C HIS A 380 1.69 17.38 10.43
N ILE A 381 2.88 17.12 10.97
CA ILE A 381 3.01 16.26 12.14
C ILE A 381 2.42 17.03 13.30
N VAL A 382 1.31 16.53 13.84
CA VAL A 382 0.62 17.16 14.97
C VAL A 382 1.58 17.26 16.17
N PRO A 383 1.83 18.47 16.72
CA PRO A 383 2.62 18.64 17.92
C PRO A 383 1.98 17.91 19.09
N ARG A 384 2.76 17.14 19.85
CA ARG A 384 2.29 16.41 21.02
C ARG A 384 3.30 16.49 22.15
N ASN A 385 2.79 16.48 23.38
CA ASN A 385 3.63 16.43 24.57
C ASN A 385 4.34 15.09 24.73
N ASN A 386 3.76 14.00 24.19
CA ASN A 386 4.32 12.64 24.24
C ASN A 386 4.27 11.97 22.86
N THR A 387 5.27 11.15 22.55
CA THR A 387 5.33 10.36 21.31
C THR A 387 4.39 9.15 21.40
N PRO A 388 3.37 9.03 20.53
CA PRO A 388 2.46 7.88 20.54
C PRO A 388 3.19 6.56 20.30
N SER A 389 2.69 5.46 20.88
CA SER A 389 3.29 4.12 20.74
C SER A 389 3.43 3.68 19.28
N THR A 390 2.49 4.06 18.41
CA THR A 390 2.53 3.80 16.97
C THR A 390 3.72 4.47 16.27
N PHE A 391 4.16 5.65 16.73
CA PHE A 391 5.35 6.33 16.23
C PHE A 391 6.62 5.67 16.71
N GLN A 392 6.65 5.27 17.99
CA GLN A 392 7.76 4.52 18.55
C GLN A 392 7.93 3.18 17.82
N MET A 393 6.83 2.47 17.55
CA MET A 393 6.82 1.24 16.77
C MET A 393 7.39 1.45 15.37
N ARG A 394 6.92 2.47 14.63
CA ARG A 394 7.44 2.78 13.28
C ARG A 394 8.93 3.12 13.29
N PHE A 395 9.38 3.91 14.28
CA PHE A 395 10.78 4.25 14.45
C PHE A 395 11.61 3.00 14.73
N LEU A 396 11.23 2.20 15.73
CA LEU A 396 11.94 0.98 16.09
C LEU A 396 11.96 -0.03 14.93
N PHE A 397 10.86 -0.19 14.20
CA PHE A 397 10.82 -1.06 13.03
C PHE A 397 11.84 -0.62 11.96
N LYS A 398 11.93 0.67 11.66
CA LYS A 398 12.90 1.21 10.69
C LYS A 398 14.35 0.92 11.07
N GLU A 399 14.66 0.97 12.37
CA GLU A 399 16.04 0.85 12.84
C GLU A 399 16.44 -0.59 13.22
N LEU A 400 15.47 -1.46 13.52
CA LEU A 400 15.72 -2.83 13.99
C LEU A 400 15.30 -3.92 12.99
N VAL A 401 14.63 -3.56 11.89
CA VAL A 401 14.15 -4.52 10.88
C VAL A 401 14.55 -4.04 9.49
N ALA A 402 15.06 -4.96 8.66
CA ALA A 402 15.39 -4.70 7.27
C ALA A 402 14.78 -5.75 6.35
N LEU A 403 14.59 -5.39 5.08
CA LEU A 403 14.24 -6.34 4.03
C LEU A 403 15.52 -7.04 3.55
N ASN A 404 15.56 -8.36 3.65
CA ASN A 404 16.68 -9.15 3.17
C ASN A 404 16.57 -9.36 1.65
N ASN A 405 17.53 -8.79 0.91
CA ASN A 405 17.52 -8.83 -0.56
C ASN A 405 17.67 -10.23 -1.17
N SER A 406 18.10 -11.23 -0.39
CA SER A 406 18.35 -12.58 -0.91
C SER A 406 17.10 -13.46 -0.89
N ASN A 407 16.24 -13.29 0.10
CA ASN A 407 15.02 -14.08 0.29
C ASN A 407 13.74 -13.24 0.25
N ASP A 408 13.85 -11.91 0.11
CA ASP A 408 12.75 -10.96 0.00
C ASP A 408 11.82 -10.90 1.24
N GLU A 409 12.37 -11.19 2.42
CA GLU A 409 11.67 -11.25 3.70
C GLU A 409 12.21 -10.24 4.71
N PHE A 410 11.36 -9.76 5.63
CA PHE A 410 11.82 -8.93 6.74
C PHE A 410 12.56 -9.77 7.80
N GLU A 411 13.66 -9.22 8.31
CA GLU A 411 14.48 -9.80 9.37
C GLU A 411 14.97 -8.74 10.35
N PHE A 412 15.24 -9.16 11.58
CA PHE A 412 15.88 -8.29 12.57
C PHE A 412 17.32 -7.99 12.17
N VAL A 413 17.78 -6.78 12.46
CA VAL A 413 19.15 -6.33 12.18
C VAL A 413 19.74 -5.62 13.38
N ILE A 414 21.07 -5.64 13.48
CA ILE A 414 21.79 -4.84 14.48
C ILE A 414 21.79 -3.38 14.03
N PRO A 415 21.31 -2.44 14.88
CA PRO A 415 21.27 -1.03 14.53
C PRO A 415 22.68 -0.44 14.45
N ARG A 416 22.83 0.61 13.63
CA ARG A 416 24.08 1.36 13.50
C ARG A 416 24.51 1.98 14.85
N GLU A 417 25.81 2.25 14.99
CA GLU A 417 26.39 2.76 16.24
C GLU A 417 25.94 4.18 16.60
N ASP A 418 25.60 5.00 15.60
CA ASP A 418 25.18 6.38 15.75
C ASP A 418 23.74 6.55 16.26
N ILE A 419 22.95 5.47 16.24
CA ILE A 419 21.56 5.49 16.67
C ILE A 419 21.49 5.12 18.17
N PRO A 420 20.77 5.89 19.01
CA PRO A 420 20.65 5.65 20.45
C PRO A 420 19.71 4.49 20.79
N ILE A 421 19.89 3.34 20.13
CA ILE A 421 19.16 2.11 20.40
C ILE A 421 19.97 1.20 21.32
N ASN A 422 19.29 0.58 22.26
CA ASN A 422 19.80 -0.43 23.17
C ASN A 422 19.08 -1.78 22.93
N LEU A 423 19.46 -2.81 23.69
CA LEU A 423 18.94 -4.16 23.52
C LEU A 423 17.46 -4.32 23.95
N HIS A 424 16.95 -3.51 24.88
CA HIS A 424 15.54 -3.60 25.28
C HIS A 424 14.59 -3.06 24.22
N HIS A 425 15.04 -2.21 23.29
CA HIS A 425 14.16 -1.76 22.22
C HIS A 425 13.67 -2.89 21.31
N TYR A 426 14.38 -4.03 21.23
CA TYR A 426 13.85 -5.21 20.57
C TYR A 426 12.62 -5.77 21.29
N THR A 427 12.64 -5.82 22.63
CA THR A 427 11.46 -6.27 23.41
C THR A 427 10.31 -5.29 23.24
N SER A 428 10.59 -3.97 23.25
CA SER A 428 9.59 -2.93 23.02
C SER A 428 8.96 -3.06 21.63
N LEU A 429 9.76 -3.27 20.58
CA LEU A 429 9.24 -3.48 19.23
C LEU A 429 8.36 -4.73 19.14
N ILE A 430 8.82 -5.86 19.69
CA ILE A 430 8.05 -7.11 19.69
C ILE A 430 6.73 -6.91 20.43
N GLN A 431 6.76 -6.25 21.59
CA GLN A 431 5.57 -5.92 22.36
C GLN A 431 4.59 -5.08 21.53
N TYR A 432 5.07 -3.97 20.94
CA TYR A 432 4.22 -3.13 20.10
C TYR A 432 3.60 -3.89 18.94
N LEU A 433 4.36 -4.75 18.26
CA LEU A 433 3.86 -5.52 17.12
C LEU A 433 2.79 -6.56 17.51
N LEU A 434 2.90 -7.14 18.71
CA LEU A 434 1.97 -8.15 19.21
C LEU A 434 0.72 -7.55 19.88
N ASP A 435 0.87 -6.43 20.59
CA ASP A 435 -0.19 -5.88 21.44
C ASP A 435 -0.98 -4.75 20.77
N ALA A 436 -0.36 -3.97 19.86
CA ALA A 436 -1.00 -2.79 19.32
C ALA A 436 -2.05 -3.14 18.25
N PRO A 437 -3.25 -2.52 18.29
CA PRO A 437 -4.24 -2.71 17.24
C PRO A 437 -3.68 -2.21 15.91
N PHE A 438 -3.91 -2.98 14.84
CA PHE A 438 -3.49 -2.63 13.48
C PHE A 438 -1.98 -2.36 13.34
N SER A 439 -1.14 -3.01 14.15
CA SER A 439 0.32 -2.88 14.10
C SER A 439 0.88 -3.07 12.68
N ASN A 440 0.36 -4.06 11.95
CA ASN A 440 0.69 -4.30 10.55
C ASN A 440 0.40 -3.08 9.64
N ILE A 441 -0.74 -2.41 9.81
CA ILE A 441 -1.07 -1.19 9.06
C ILE A 441 -0.12 -0.05 9.43
N HIS A 442 0.19 0.12 10.72
CA HIS A 442 1.12 1.16 11.16
C HIS A 442 2.53 0.96 10.62
N ILE A 443 3.00 -0.29 10.50
CA ILE A 443 4.26 -0.59 9.81
C ILE A 443 4.13 -0.35 8.31
N TYR A 444 3.03 -0.77 7.71
CA TYR A 444 2.77 -0.59 6.29
C TYR A 444 2.80 0.89 5.86
N ASP A 445 2.33 1.80 6.73
CA ASP A 445 2.39 3.25 6.50
C ASP A 445 3.80 3.75 6.16
N ILE A 446 4.85 3.12 6.71
CA ILE A 446 6.24 3.48 6.41
C ILE A 446 6.51 3.43 4.90
N PHE A 447 5.95 2.43 4.23
CA PHE A 447 6.13 2.21 2.79
C PHE A 447 5.11 2.99 1.97
N TYR A 448 3.86 3.01 2.42
CA TYR A 448 2.79 3.74 1.74
C TYR A 448 3.06 5.25 1.69
N ILE A 449 3.57 5.86 2.77
CA ILE A 449 3.85 7.30 2.80
C ILE A 449 4.89 7.71 1.75
N ILE A 450 5.87 6.85 1.48
CA ILE A 450 6.93 7.09 0.51
C ILE A 450 6.39 6.97 -0.92
N ASN A 451 5.67 5.88 -1.20
CA ASN A 451 5.29 5.53 -2.58
C ASN A 451 3.92 6.07 -3.00
N LYS A 452 3.06 6.43 -2.02
CA LYS A 452 1.63 6.78 -2.20
C LYS A 452 0.83 5.76 -3.01
N MET A 453 1.33 4.54 -3.08
CA MET A 453 0.74 3.40 -3.77
C MET A 453 0.54 2.28 -2.76
N HIS A 454 -0.64 1.69 -2.79
CA HIS A 454 -0.84 0.43 -2.09
C HIS A 454 -0.07 -0.67 -2.81
N ASP A 455 0.46 -1.63 -2.04
CA ASP A 455 1.11 -2.85 -2.49
C ASP A 455 0.71 -4.01 -1.54
N ILE A 456 0.16 -5.09 -2.10
CA ILE A 456 -0.25 -6.25 -1.30
C ILE A 456 0.94 -7.11 -0.86
N HIS A 457 2.03 -7.12 -1.62
CA HIS A 457 3.20 -7.94 -1.32
C HIS A 457 3.94 -7.42 -0.09
N VAL A 458 4.06 -6.09 0.05
CA VAL A 458 4.61 -5.46 1.26
C VAL A 458 3.75 -5.82 2.48
N MET A 459 2.42 -5.72 2.36
CA MET A 459 1.50 -6.10 3.44
C MET A 459 1.67 -7.57 3.85
N ASN A 460 1.78 -8.48 2.87
CA ASN A 460 1.97 -9.90 3.13
C ASN A 460 3.30 -10.18 3.86
N LYS A 461 4.40 -9.53 3.46
CA LYS A 461 5.70 -9.63 4.13
C LYS A 461 5.65 -9.13 5.57
N ILE A 462 4.94 -8.02 5.82
CA ILE A 462 4.72 -7.50 7.18
C ILE A 462 3.92 -8.51 8.01
N ASN A 463 2.83 -9.05 7.47
CA ASN A 463 2.02 -10.05 8.16
C ASN A 463 2.84 -11.33 8.46
N ALA A 464 3.66 -11.79 7.51
CA ALA A 464 4.55 -12.94 7.70
C ALA A 464 5.62 -12.68 8.78
N PHE A 465 6.20 -11.49 8.79
CA PHE A 465 7.15 -11.07 9.82
C PHE A 465 6.53 -11.08 11.22
N ILE A 466 5.36 -10.44 11.37
CA ILE A 466 4.66 -10.36 12.66
C ILE A 466 4.22 -11.76 13.12
N SER A 467 3.67 -12.58 12.21
CA SER A 467 3.24 -13.94 12.55
C SER A 467 4.41 -14.87 12.95
N GLY A 468 5.61 -14.64 12.42
CA GLY A 468 6.81 -15.42 12.71
C GLY A 468 7.79 -14.72 13.66
N ILE A 469 7.36 -13.67 14.37
CA ILE A 469 8.27 -12.75 15.08
C ILE A 469 9.11 -13.46 16.14
N GLU A 470 8.53 -14.42 16.86
CA GLU A 470 9.23 -15.20 17.89
C GLU A 470 10.38 -16.01 17.29
N GLN A 471 10.10 -16.81 16.25
CA GLN A 471 11.14 -17.64 15.64
C GLN A 471 12.20 -16.79 14.94
N LYS A 472 11.79 -15.70 14.27
CA LYS A 472 12.71 -14.77 13.60
C LYS A 472 13.63 -14.07 14.60
N PHE A 473 13.12 -13.63 15.75
CA PHE A 473 13.95 -13.00 16.77
C PHE A 473 14.92 -13.99 17.41
N ILE A 474 14.47 -15.20 17.77
CA ILE A 474 15.34 -16.23 18.35
C ILE A 474 16.48 -16.57 17.38
N ALA A 475 16.15 -16.82 16.11
CA ALA A 475 17.15 -17.11 15.09
C ALA A 475 18.14 -15.95 14.88
N PHE A 476 17.64 -14.70 14.85
CA PHE A 476 18.49 -13.52 14.80
C PHE A 476 19.43 -13.46 16.01
N PHE A 477 18.89 -13.60 17.22
CA PHE A 477 19.67 -13.52 18.45
C PHE A 477 20.79 -14.58 18.43
N GLU A 478 20.47 -15.84 18.13
CA GLU A 478 21.43 -16.96 18.08
C GLU A 478 22.55 -16.75 17.06
N ASN A 479 22.20 -16.25 15.87
CA ASN A 479 23.17 -16.05 14.79
C ASN A 479 24.08 -14.85 15.01
N HIS A 480 23.62 -13.85 15.78
CA HIS A 480 24.31 -12.56 15.93
C HIS A 480 24.85 -12.30 17.35
N ILE A 481 24.87 -13.29 18.25
CA ILE A 481 25.32 -13.12 19.65
C ILE A 481 26.64 -12.35 19.78
N LYS A 482 27.66 -12.69 18.98
CA LYS A 482 28.99 -12.05 19.07
C LYS A 482 28.92 -10.57 18.73
N GLU A 483 28.17 -10.22 17.70
CA GLU A 483 28.00 -8.84 17.24
C GLU A 483 27.14 -8.04 18.22
N LEU A 484 26.10 -8.66 18.78
CA LEU A 484 25.29 -8.07 19.84
C LEU A 484 26.12 -7.77 21.09
N VAL A 485 27.04 -8.65 21.50
CA VAL A 485 27.95 -8.42 22.65
C VAL A 485 28.98 -7.32 22.35
N LEU A 486 29.41 -7.17 21.08
CA LEU A 486 30.29 -6.05 20.71
C LEU A 486 29.52 -4.72 20.72
N ARG A 487 28.27 -4.74 20.25
CA ARG A 487 27.41 -3.54 20.14
C ARG A 487 26.82 -3.10 21.47
N PHE A 488 26.50 -4.04 22.35
CA PHE A 488 25.81 -3.82 23.61
C PHE A 488 26.63 -4.40 24.76
N ARG A 489 26.63 -3.74 25.93
CA ARG A 489 27.40 -4.20 27.09
C ARG A 489 26.81 -5.49 27.67
N ASP A 490 27.65 -6.33 28.28
CA ASP A 490 27.27 -7.63 28.86
C ASP A 490 26.08 -7.55 29.84
N ASP A 491 26.00 -6.51 30.68
CA ASP A 491 24.89 -6.36 31.65
C ASP A 491 23.51 -6.21 30.97
N SER A 492 23.48 -5.71 29.73
CA SER A 492 22.24 -5.48 28.96
C SER A 492 21.49 -6.78 28.67
N PHE A 493 22.17 -7.93 28.67
CA PHE A 493 21.55 -9.22 28.38
C PHE A 493 20.77 -9.76 29.58
N VAL A 494 21.21 -9.47 30.81
CA VAL A 494 20.43 -9.79 32.02
C VAL A 494 19.15 -8.96 32.02
N ASP A 495 19.26 -7.68 31.66
CA ASP A 495 18.11 -6.78 31.52
C ASP A 495 17.15 -7.26 30.43
N LEU A 496 17.66 -7.72 29.28
CA LEU A 496 16.83 -8.31 28.21
C LEU A 496 15.98 -9.47 28.73
N VAL A 497 16.57 -10.40 29.48
CA VAL A 497 15.84 -11.54 30.07
C VAL A 497 14.80 -11.05 31.07
N ARG A 498 15.13 -10.02 31.86
CA ARG A 498 14.19 -9.42 32.82
C ARG A 498 13.00 -8.78 32.12
N GLU A 499 13.22 -8.06 31.03
CA GLU A 499 12.15 -7.44 30.25
C GLU A 499 11.24 -8.49 29.59
N PHE A 500 11.81 -9.55 29.01
CA PHE A 500 10.99 -10.65 28.48
C PHE A 500 10.16 -11.34 29.55
N GLU A 501 10.74 -11.55 30.74
CA GLU A 501 10.03 -12.10 31.89
C GLU A 501 8.88 -11.17 32.35
N ASN A 502 9.12 -9.86 32.44
CA ASN A 502 8.10 -8.86 32.80
C ASN A 502 6.93 -8.83 31.80
N LEU A 503 7.22 -9.04 30.51
CA LEU A 503 6.24 -9.12 29.44
C LEU A 503 5.54 -10.49 29.34
N ASN A 504 5.89 -11.46 30.20
CA ASN A 504 5.41 -12.84 30.15
C ASN A 504 5.79 -13.61 28.86
N PHE A 505 6.85 -13.18 28.18
CA PHE A 505 7.36 -13.77 26.94
C PHE A 505 8.23 -15.01 27.23
N SER A 506 7.59 -16.05 27.76
CA SER A 506 8.24 -17.24 28.33
C SER A 506 9.17 -18.00 27.38
N ASN A 507 8.86 -18.04 26.08
CA ASN A 507 9.71 -18.72 25.10
C ASN A 507 11.01 -17.94 24.85
N PHE A 508 10.93 -16.61 24.79
CA PHE A 508 12.09 -15.73 24.67
C PHE A 508 13.01 -15.85 25.89
N VAL A 509 12.43 -15.91 27.09
CA VAL A 509 13.19 -16.15 28.33
C VAL A 509 13.91 -17.49 28.24
N ARG A 510 13.20 -18.60 27.95
CA ARG A 510 13.81 -19.93 27.85
C ARG A 510 14.95 -19.96 26.82
N SER A 511 14.72 -19.45 25.62
CA SER A 511 15.74 -19.38 24.57
C SER A 511 16.99 -18.63 25.03
N SER A 512 16.81 -17.45 25.63
CA SER A 512 17.91 -16.63 26.14
C SER A 512 18.75 -17.36 27.20
N LEU A 513 18.11 -18.10 28.11
CA LEU A 513 18.78 -18.81 29.21
C LEU A 513 19.71 -19.94 28.75
N TYR A 514 19.57 -20.45 27.52
CA TYR A 514 20.53 -21.43 26.98
C TYR A 514 21.90 -20.80 26.67
N HIS A 515 21.98 -19.48 26.48
CA HIS A 515 23.22 -18.76 26.16
C HIS A 515 23.98 -18.30 27.42
N ARG A 516 24.32 -19.24 28.31
CA ARG A 516 24.99 -18.96 29.60
C ARG A 516 26.21 -18.06 29.53
N VAL A 517 26.93 -18.08 28.41
CA VAL A 517 28.12 -17.25 28.17
C VAL A 517 27.86 -15.76 28.34
N LEU A 518 26.61 -15.32 28.18
CA LEU A 518 26.19 -13.91 28.28
C LEU A 518 25.97 -13.43 29.70
N PHE A 519 25.96 -14.33 30.69
CA PHE A 519 25.48 -14.01 32.03
C PHE A 519 26.53 -14.24 33.13
N TYR A 520 27.78 -14.47 32.77
CA TYR A 520 28.84 -14.69 33.76
C TYR A 520 29.25 -13.38 34.43
N VAL A 521 29.27 -13.36 35.76
CA VAL A 521 29.62 -12.16 36.57
C VAL A 521 31.08 -12.16 37.03
N ASN A 522 31.79 -13.29 36.87
CA ASN A 522 33.18 -13.42 37.32
C ASN A 522 34.16 -13.61 36.15
N LYS A 523 35.41 -13.18 36.35
CA LYS A 523 36.47 -13.28 35.34
C LYS A 523 36.75 -14.72 34.87
N ALA A 524 36.55 -15.69 35.75
CA ALA A 524 36.72 -17.11 35.42
C ALA A 524 35.61 -17.66 34.51
N ARG A 525 34.53 -16.91 34.28
CA ARG A 525 33.35 -17.33 33.50
C ARG A 525 32.75 -18.64 34.03
N THR A 526 32.56 -18.70 35.34
CA THR A 526 32.04 -19.89 36.03
C THR A 526 30.80 -19.62 36.87
N ILE A 527 30.54 -18.38 37.27
CA ILE A 527 29.40 -18.00 38.11
C ILE A 527 28.46 -17.09 37.31
N LEU A 528 27.20 -17.49 37.18
CA LEU A 528 26.16 -16.71 36.49
C LEU A 528 25.56 -15.65 37.43
N HIS A 529 24.95 -14.63 36.84
CA HIS A 529 24.20 -13.60 37.55
C HIS A 529 23.08 -14.20 38.43
N PRO A 530 22.81 -13.71 39.65
CA PRO A 530 21.82 -14.30 40.56
C PRO A 530 20.42 -14.44 39.98
N PHE A 531 19.94 -13.36 39.34
CA PHE A 531 18.67 -13.34 38.61
C PHE A 531 18.56 -14.49 37.59
N ILE A 532 19.65 -14.80 36.88
CA ILE A 532 19.66 -15.82 35.83
C ILE A 532 19.56 -17.23 36.45
N TYR A 533 20.23 -17.51 37.57
CA TYR A 533 20.01 -18.77 38.28
C TYR A 533 18.56 -18.94 38.74
N ARG A 534 17.93 -17.87 39.26
CA ARG A 534 16.51 -17.91 39.65
C ARG A 534 15.60 -18.18 38.45
N MET A 535 15.84 -17.53 37.32
CA MET A 535 15.09 -17.76 36.09
C MET A 535 15.28 -19.18 35.57
N MET A 536 16.51 -19.71 35.58
CA MET A 536 16.76 -21.10 35.20
C MET A 536 15.96 -22.07 36.09
N HIS A 537 15.95 -21.87 37.41
CA HIS A 537 15.12 -22.69 38.30
C HIS A 537 13.63 -22.56 37.97
N LYS A 538 13.11 -21.32 37.83
CA LYS A 538 11.71 -21.05 37.48
C LYS A 538 11.29 -21.77 36.19
N TYR A 539 12.16 -21.77 35.19
CA TYR A 539 11.92 -22.35 33.88
C TYR A 539 12.37 -23.83 33.76
N GLN A 540 12.73 -24.47 34.87
CA GLN A 540 13.15 -25.88 34.96
C GLN A 540 14.38 -26.20 34.10
N ILE A 541 15.29 -25.24 33.96
CA ILE A 541 16.59 -25.40 33.31
C ILE A 541 17.62 -25.76 34.38
N THR A 542 18.39 -26.82 34.14
CA THR A 542 19.42 -27.33 35.05
C THR A 542 20.37 -26.22 35.49
N LEU A 543 20.51 -25.93 36.79
CA LEU A 543 21.39 -24.84 37.27
C LEU A 543 22.87 -25.13 36.97
N PHE A 544 23.32 -26.33 37.30
CA PHE A 544 24.66 -26.87 37.05
C PHE A 544 24.57 -28.40 37.07
N ASN A 545 25.59 -29.07 36.53
CA ASN A 545 25.61 -30.53 36.50
C ASN A 545 26.31 -31.05 37.77
N ASP A 546 25.57 -31.57 38.74
CA ASP A 546 26.13 -32.07 40.01
C ASP A 546 27.15 -33.20 39.85
N ILE A 547 27.05 -33.98 38.77
CA ILE A 547 27.97 -35.10 38.51
C ILE A 547 29.31 -34.56 38.00
N LEU A 548 29.28 -33.56 37.12
CA LEU A 548 30.48 -32.97 36.53
C LEU A 548 31.09 -31.86 37.41
N GLU A 549 30.28 -31.18 38.20
CA GLU A 549 30.66 -30.03 39.02
C GLU A 549 30.18 -30.18 40.48
N PRO A 550 30.65 -31.20 41.23
CA PRO A 550 30.09 -31.56 42.55
C PRO A 550 30.23 -30.48 43.63
N ASN A 551 31.17 -29.54 43.47
CA ASN A 551 31.36 -28.42 44.40
C ASN A 551 30.65 -27.14 43.97
N LYS A 552 30.02 -27.12 42.79
CA LYS A 552 29.51 -25.89 42.17
C LYS A 552 28.50 -25.16 43.05
N LYS A 553 27.60 -25.90 43.69
CA LYS A 553 26.62 -25.37 44.65
C LYS A 553 27.30 -24.56 45.76
N LYS A 554 28.37 -25.10 46.36
CA LYS A 554 29.13 -24.44 47.43
C LYS A 554 29.91 -23.24 46.90
N ASP A 555 30.47 -23.36 45.70
CA ASP A 555 31.22 -22.29 45.05
C ASP A 555 30.34 -21.07 44.74
N ILE A 556 29.11 -21.30 44.26
CA ILE A 556 28.12 -20.24 43.99
C ILE A 556 27.73 -19.53 45.29
N ILE A 557 27.39 -20.30 46.34
CA ILE A 557 27.03 -19.72 47.65
C ILE A 557 28.18 -18.88 48.21
N SER A 558 29.40 -19.43 48.25
CA SER A 558 30.59 -18.75 48.77
C SER A 558 30.95 -17.48 47.98
N PHE A 559 30.72 -17.49 46.67
CA PHE A 559 30.93 -16.31 45.82
C PHE A 559 29.98 -15.18 46.21
N PHE A 560 28.67 -15.45 46.27
CA PHE A 560 27.66 -14.42 46.54
C PHE A 560 27.57 -14.00 48.01
N GLU A 561 28.00 -14.83 48.96
CA GLU A 561 28.22 -14.41 50.36
C GLU A 561 29.27 -13.29 50.47
N LYS A 562 30.18 -13.17 49.49
CA LYS A 562 31.21 -12.11 49.43
C LYS A 562 30.86 -10.95 48.49
N HIS A 563 29.81 -11.08 47.69
CA HIS A 563 29.39 -10.11 46.67
C HIS A 563 27.88 -9.84 46.83
N SER A 564 27.55 -9.01 47.81
CA SER A 564 26.17 -8.61 48.16
C SER A 564 25.68 -7.40 47.36
N ASP A 565 26.49 -6.92 46.44
CA ASP A 565 26.22 -5.82 45.50
C ASP A 565 25.19 -6.18 44.42
N PHE A 566 24.93 -7.48 44.21
CA PHE A 566 23.89 -7.93 43.29
C PHE A 566 22.52 -8.00 43.96
N ASP A 567 21.49 -7.58 43.23
CA ASP A 567 20.11 -7.78 43.63
C ASP A 567 19.76 -9.28 43.74
N ASP A 568 18.80 -9.60 44.61
CA ASP A 568 18.24 -10.95 44.83
C ASP A 568 19.23 -12.05 45.30
N VAL A 569 20.43 -11.70 45.75
CA VAL A 569 21.44 -12.67 46.23
C VAL A 569 20.89 -13.59 47.32
N GLN A 570 20.17 -13.05 48.31
CA GLN A 570 19.66 -13.84 49.42
C GLN A 570 18.64 -14.90 48.93
N GLN A 571 17.76 -14.53 48.00
CA GLN A 571 16.79 -15.46 47.43
C GLN A 571 17.48 -16.61 46.67
N LEU A 572 18.58 -16.33 45.97
CA LEU A 572 19.38 -17.38 45.33
C LEU A 572 20.03 -18.30 46.38
N ILE A 573 20.63 -17.74 47.43
CA ILE A 573 21.27 -18.53 48.48
C ILE A 573 20.25 -19.45 49.16
N ASP A 574 19.06 -18.96 49.45
CA ASP A 574 17.99 -19.74 50.06
C ASP A 574 17.53 -20.87 49.13
N LEU A 575 17.35 -20.57 47.83
CA LEU A 575 17.03 -21.55 46.78
C LEU A 575 18.10 -22.63 46.61
N LEU A 576 19.37 -22.27 46.75
CA LEU A 576 20.46 -23.24 46.69
C LEU A 576 20.62 -23.99 48.01
N LYS A 577 20.08 -23.52 49.13
CA LYS A 577 20.14 -24.22 50.43
C LYS A 577 18.98 -25.18 50.65
N SER A 578 17.81 -24.89 50.06
CA SER A 578 16.73 -25.89 49.89
C SER A 578 17.18 -27.06 49.01
#